data_AF-F2D6J1-F1
#
_entry.id   AF-F2D6J1-F1
#
_cell.length_a   1.000
_cell.length_b   1.000
_cell.length_c   1.000
_cell.angle_alpha   90.00
_cell.angle_beta   90.00
_cell.angle_gamma   90.00
#
_symmetry.space_group_name_H-M   'P 1'
#
loop_
_entity.id
_entity.type
_entity.pdbx_description
1 polymer ?
#
loop_
_entity_poly.entity_id
_entity_poly.type
_entity_poly.pdbx_seq_one_letter_code
_entity_poly.pdbx_strand_id
1 'polypeptide(L)'
;MQAPGGVGGGEAGDMRGRHRIQAELKKLEQEARFLEEELEKLNKMDKVSAALQEFVVTIESKADPLLPVTTGVAYQSWDRWFEGPQDLRRCKCWFL
;
A
#
# COMPACT_ATOMS: atom_id res chain seq x y z
N MET A 1 66.67 -36.45 2.44
CA MET A 1 65.42 -37.22 2.63
C MET A 1 64.25 -36.27 2.51
N GLN A 2 63.22 -36.72 1.80
CA GLN A 2 62.05 -35.97 1.31
C GLN A 2 61.21 -35.34 2.45
N ALA A 3 60.66 -34.15 2.19
CA ALA A 3 59.56 -33.57 2.96
C ALA A 3 58.22 -34.21 2.56
N PRO A 4 57.20 -34.24 3.45
CA PRO A 4 55.82 -34.22 3.01
C PRO A 4 55.27 -32.80 3.17
N GLY A 5 55.03 -32.13 2.04
CA GLY A 5 54.27 -30.89 1.98
C GLY A 5 52.80 -31.17 2.33
N GLY A 6 52.27 -30.42 3.29
CA GLY A 6 50.85 -30.42 3.61
C GLY A 6 50.06 -29.73 2.50
N VAL A 7 49.40 -30.52 1.66
CA VAL A 7 48.40 -30.04 0.69
C VAL A 7 47.05 -30.55 1.19
N GLY A 8 46.29 -29.69 1.88
CA GLY A 8 44.98 -30.09 2.42
C GLY A 8 44.01 -28.97 2.78
N GLY A 9 44.34 -27.69 2.50
CA GLY A 9 43.50 -26.55 2.89
C GLY A 9 42.92 -25.70 1.74
N GLY A 10 43.40 -25.87 0.50
CA GLY A 10 43.08 -24.96 -0.61
C GLY A 10 41.69 -25.15 -1.23
N GLU A 11 41.30 -26.39 -1.51
CA GLU A 11 40.07 -26.67 -2.28
C GLU A 11 38.76 -26.45 -1.49
N ALA A 12 38.76 -26.74 -0.19
CA ALA A 12 37.57 -26.59 0.65
C ALA A 12 37.20 -25.11 0.92
N GLY A 13 38.21 -24.24 1.06
CA GLY A 13 38.02 -22.78 1.19
C GLY A 13 37.55 -22.14 -0.11
N ASP A 14 38.09 -22.60 -1.24
CA ASP A 14 37.74 -22.15 -2.59
C ASP A 14 36.30 -22.56 -2.97
N MET A 15 35.88 -23.80 -2.66
CA MET A 15 34.48 -24.24 -2.85
C MET A 15 33.49 -23.39 -2.04
N ARG A 16 33.79 -23.08 -0.77
CA ARG A 16 32.92 -22.23 0.07
C ARG A 16 32.78 -20.81 -0.51
N GLY A 17 33.88 -20.25 -1.03
CA GLY A 17 33.87 -18.96 -1.73
C GLY A 17 33.01 -19.00 -2.98
N ARG A 18 33.16 -20.03 -3.81
CA ARG A 18 32.33 -20.25 -5.01
C ARG A 18 30.85 -20.37 -4.71
N HIS A 19 30.46 -21.15 -3.69
CA HIS A 19 29.06 -21.28 -3.31
C HIS A 19 28.46 -19.96 -2.83
N ARG A 20 29.22 -19.16 -2.07
CA ARG A 20 28.78 -17.82 -1.67
C ARG A 20 28.58 -16.90 -2.88
N ILE A 21 29.55 -16.87 -3.79
CA ILE A 21 29.45 -16.06 -5.02
C ILE A 21 28.25 -16.49 -5.86
N GLN A 22 28.01 -17.80 -6.00
CA GLN A 22 26.87 -18.32 -6.75
C GLN A 22 25.53 -17.98 -6.08
N ALA A 23 25.45 -17.99 -4.75
CA ALA A 23 24.24 -17.60 -4.03
C ALA A 23 23.92 -16.11 -4.23
N GLU A 24 24.92 -15.23 -4.10
CA GLU A 24 24.76 -13.80 -4.36
C GLU A 24 24.39 -13.53 -5.82
N LEU A 25 24.99 -14.25 -6.77
CA LEU A 25 24.64 -14.12 -8.19
C LEU A 25 23.18 -14.51 -8.43
N LYS A 26 22.71 -15.64 -7.91
CA LYS A 26 21.31 -16.07 -8.03
C LYS A 26 20.34 -15.07 -7.40
N LYS A 27 20.72 -14.47 -6.29
CA LYS A 27 19.93 -13.42 -5.64
C LYS A 27 19.84 -12.18 -6.53
N LEU A 28 20.96 -11.69 -7.07
CA LEU A 28 20.97 -10.56 -8.00
C LEU A 28 20.17 -10.84 -9.28
N GLU A 29 20.27 -12.05 -9.83
CA GLU A 29 19.46 -12.47 -10.98
C GLU A 29 17.96 -12.47 -10.66
N GLN A 30 17.57 -12.85 -9.43
CA GLN A 30 16.18 -12.76 -8.99
C GLN A 30 15.73 -11.31 -8.86
N GLU A 31 16.51 -10.47 -8.19
CA GLU A 31 16.21 -9.04 -8.03
C GLU A 31 16.08 -8.33 -9.39
N ALA A 32 16.97 -8.63 -10.34
CA ALA A 32 16.89 -8.09 -11.70
C ALA A 32 15.57 -8.48 -12.39
N ARG A 33 15.17 -9.76 -12.31
CA ARG A 33 13.89 -10.22 -12.88
C ARG A 33 12.69 -9.52 -12.23
N PHE A 34 12.69 -9.36 -10.90
CA PHE A 34 11.60 -8.65 -10.22
C PHE A 34 11.49 -7.20 -10.68
N LEU A 35 12.61 -6.49 -10.82
CA LEU A 35 12.61 -5.11 -11.30
C LEU A 35 12.13 -5.00 -12.75
N GLU A 36 12.53 -5.93 -13.62
CA GLU A 36 12.04 -5.98 -15.00
C GLU A 36 10.52 -6.17 -15.06
N GLU A 37 9.97 -7.07 -14.24
CA GLU A 37 8.52 -7.29 -14.13
C GLU A 37 7.78 -6.06 -13.60
N GLU A 38 8.32 -5.38 -12.58
CA GLU A 38 7.75 -4.15 -12.04
C GLU A 38 7.75 -3.02 -13.07
N LEU A 39 8.85 -2.87 -13.80
CA LEU A 39 8.98 -1.85 -14.84
C LEU A 39 7.98 -2.10 -15.98
N GLU A 40 7.80 -3.36 -16.38
CA GLU A 40 6.78 -3.74 -17.37
C GLU A 40 5.36 -3.46 -16.89
N LYS A 41 5.07 -3.64 -15.59
CA LYS A 41 3.77 -3.25 -15.00
C LYS A 41 3.60 -1.74 -15.03
N LEU A 42 4.60 -0.97 -14.61
CA LEU A 42 4.56 0.51 -14.63
C LEU A 42 4.38 1.06 -16.04
N ASN A 43 5.00 0.44 -17.04
CA ASN A 43 4.85 0.86 -18.45
C ASN A 43 3.43 0.61 -19.00
N LYS A 44 2.70 -0.35 -18.43
CA LYS A 44 1.29 -0.62 -18.77
C LYS A 44 0.30 0.22 -17.98
N MET A 45 0.72 0.90 -16.92
CA MET A 45 -0.17 1.73 -16.12
C MET A 45 -0.53 3.01 -16.86
N ASP A 46 -1.78 3.42 -16.71
CA ASP A 46 -2.24 4.69 -17.26
C ASP A 46 -1.60 5.88 -16.54
N LYS A 47 -1.63 7.03 -17.22
CA LYS A 47 -1.15 8.28 -16.64
C LYS A 47 -1.92 8.59 -15.36
N VAL A 48 -1.19 8.96 -14.30
CA VAL A 48 -1.77 9.41 -13.03
C VAL A 48 -2.77 10.54 -13.23
N SER A 49 -2.53 11.44 -14.20
CA SER A 49 -3.46 12.52 -14.53
C SER A 49 -4.84 12.02 -14.98
N ALA A 50 -4.90 10.94 -15.74
CA ALA A 50 -6.16 10.37 -16.22
C ALA A 50 -6.91 9.65 -15.09
N ALA A 51 -6.20 8.81 -14.32
CA ALA A 51 -6.76 8.14 -13.15
C ALA A 51 -7.28 9.14 -12.10
N LEU A 52 -6.56 10.24 -11.87
CA LEU A 52 -6.99 11.28 -10.93
C LEU A 52 -8.22 12.04 -11.44
N GLN A 53 -8.31 12.30 -12.75
CA GLN A 53 -9.48 12.95 -13.32
C GLN A 53 -10.75 12.10 -13.16
N GLU A 54 -10.67 10.80 -13.43
CA GLU A 54 -11.77 9.86 -13.20
C GLU A 54 -12.16 9.82 -11.71
N PHE A 55 -11.17 9.79 -10.83
CA PHE A 55 -11.40 9.80 -9.38
C PHE A 55 -12.13 11.05 -8.91
N VAL A 56 -11.71 12.24 -9.37
CA VAL A 56 -12.36 13.51 -9.04
C VAL A 56 -13.80 13.52 -9.54
N VAL A 57 -14.04 13.15 -10.80
CA VAL A 57 -15.41 13.05 -11.35
C VAL A 57 -16.28 12.10 -10.51
N THR A 58 -15.72 10.96 -10.10
CA THR A 58 -16.44 9.98 -9.27
C THR A 58 -16.82 10.56 -7.91
N ILE A 59 -15.91 11.25 -7.24
CA ILE A 59 -16.19 11.88 -5.94
C ILE A 59 -17.21 13.00 -6.08
N GLU A 60 -17.04 13.88 -7.06
CA GLU A 60 -17.93 15.03 -7.25
C GLU A 60 -19.34 14.62 -7.70
N SER A 61 -19.49 13.44 -8.31
CA SER A 61 -20.79 12.94 -8.78
C SER A 61 -21.77 12.61 -7.66
N LYS A 62 -21.28 12.37 -6.43
CA LYS A 62 -22.09 11.95 -5.28
C LYS A 62 -21.93 12.93 -4.13
N ALA A 63 -23.03 13.56 -3.73
CA ALA A 63 -23.04 14.41 -2.55
C ALA A 63 -22.70 13.58 -1.29
N ASP A 64 -21.68 14.03 -0.55
CA ASP A 64 -21.26 13.42 0.71
C ASP A 64 -22.03 14.06 1.88
N PRO A 65 -22.92 13.31 2.56
CA PRO A 65 -23.76 13.84 3.65
C PRO A 65 -22.95 14.30 4.88
N LEU A 66 -21.65 13.98 4.96
CA LEU A 66 -20.78 14.44 6.04
C LEU A 66 -20.08 15.77 5.71
N LEU A 67 -20.19 16.27 4.48
CA LEU A 67 -19.57 17.53 4.08
C LEU A 67 -20.56 18.70 4.22
N PRO A 68 -20.12 19.88 4.74
CA PRO A 68 -20.99 21.03 4.99
C PRO A 68 -21.66 21.62 3.74
N VAL A 69 -21.13 21.28 2.55
CA VAL A 69 -21.60 21.78 1.25
C VAL A 69 -21.98 20.59 0.40
N THR A 70 -23.12 19.97 0.70
CA THR A 70 -23.73 19.02 -0.22
C THR A 70 -24.51 19.77 -1.29
N THR A 71 -24.00 19.77 -2.52
CA THR A 71 -24.78 20.16 -3.69
C THR A 71 -25.81 19.07 -3.97
N GLY A 72 -26.97 19.13 -3.33
CA GLY A 72 -28.04 18.13 -3.46
C GLY A 72 -29.24 18.46 -2.56
N VAL A 73 -30.38 17.81 -2.82
CA VAL A 73 -31.56 17.93 -1.95
C VAL A 73 -31.17 17.39 -0.57
N ALA A 74 -31.22 18.25 0.46
CA ALA A 74 -30.97 17.86 1.83
C ALA A 74 -31.86 16.64 2.17
N TYR A 75 -31.23 15.53 2.52
CA TYR A 75 -31.92 14.27 2.71
C TYR A 75 -32.52 14.31 4.12
N GLN A 76 -33.78 14.77 4.24
CA GLN A 76 -34.49 15.07 5.49
C GLN A 76 -34.43 13.96 6.57
N SER A 77 -34.18 12.70 6.19
CA SER A 77 -34.04 11.61 7.15
C SER A 77 -32.70 11.61 7.91
N TRP A 78 -31.70 12.36 7.46
CA TRP A 78 -30.42 12.54 8.17
C TRP A 78 -30.50 13.56 9.30
N ASP A 79 -31.44 14.50 9.24
CA ASP A 79 -31.68 15.49 10.30
C ASP A 79 -31.97 14.80 11.64
N ARG A 80 -32.59 13.60 11.61
CA ARG A 80 -32.81 12.75 12.79
C ARG A 80 -31.51 12.33 13.51
N TRP A 81 -30.40 12.18 12.78
CA TRP A 81 -29.11 11.75 13.34
C TRP A 81 -28.21 12.92 13.74
N PHE A 82 -28.33 14.07 13.07
CA PHE A 82 -27.46 15.24 13.29
C PHE A 82 -28.11 16.39 14.08
N GLU A 83 -29.42 16.62 13.97
CA GLU A 83 -30.11 17.70 14.69
C GLU A 83 -30.59 17.32 16.10
N GLY A 84 -30.38 16.05 16.48
CA GLY A 84 -30.84 15.51 17.77
C GLY A 84 -32.35 15.28 17.82
N PRO A 85 -32.88 14.75 18.93
CA PRO A 85 -34.30 14.41 19.02
C PRO A 85 -35.17 15.69 18.96
N GLN A 86 -35.91 15.86 17.87
CA GLN A 86 -36.85 16.97 17.64
C GLN A 86 -38.00 17.01 18.67
N ASP A 87 -38.28 15.88 19.32
CA ASP A 87 -39.34 15.74 20.31
C ASP A 87 -38.78 15.34 21.67
N LEU A 88 -37.84 16.14 22.17
CA LEU A 88 -37.79 16.32 23.61
C LEU A 88 -38.88 17.33 23.95
N ARG A 89 -40.08 16.84 24.24
CA ARG A 89 -40.81 17.41 25.38
C ARG A 89 -39.81 17.41 26.53
N ARG A 90 -39.10 18.53 26.70
CA ARG A 90 -38.13 18.76 27.76
C ARG A 90 -38.76 18.19 29.01
N CYS A 91 -38.24 17.08 29.53
CA CYS A 91 -38.62 16.64 30.85
C CYS A 91 -38.34 17.84 31.76
N LYS A 92 -39.39 18.43 32.32
CA LYS A 92 -39.30 19.44 33.38
C LYS A 92 -38.94 18.75 34.71
N CYS A 93 -38.03 17.79 34.68
CA CYS A 93 -37.47 17.25 35.90
C CYS A 93 -36.55 18.33 36.46
N TRP A 94 -36.98 18.96 37.55
CA TRP A 94 -36.13 19.85 38.33
C TRP A 94 -35.13 18.95 39.04
N PHE A 95 -33.84 19.22 38.84
CA PHE A 95 -32.80 18.64 39.68
C PHE A 95 -33.02 19.16 41.11
N LEU A 96 -33.36 18.25 42.02
CA LEU A 96 -33.30 18.44 43.47
C LEU A 96 -31.94 17.94 43.95
#